data_AF-A0A2V6TNG8-F1
#
_entry.id   AF-A0A2V6TNG8-F1
#
_cell.length_a   1.000
_cell.length_b   1.000
_cell.length_c   1.000
_cell.angle_alpha   90.00
_cell.angle_beta   90.00
_cell.angle_gamma   90.00
#
_symmetry.space_group_name_H-M   'P 1'
#
loop_
_entity.id
_entity.type
_entity.pdbx_description
1 polymer ?
#
loop_
_entity_poly.entity_id
_entity_poly.type
_entity_poly.pdbx_seq_one_letter_code
_entity_poly.pdbx_strand_id
1 'polypeptide(L)'
;WRFSKNIAPGKEFIRYLLGNRERYDEYIMSADAFNLPVYENLQNHPVLKTDPKYAALLDTKGVQYHCYGWPAPPSDKVQLITNSFIMPNMIAKAVTGTSTKDALTWAENEMKKVMAG
;
A
#
# COMPACT_ATOMS: atom_id res chain seq x y z
N TRP A 1 12.92 -17.55 6.20
CA TRP A 1 13.72 -17.77 7.42
C TRP A 1 14.86 -18.77 7.25
N ARG A 2 14.69 -19.91 6.56
CA ARG A 2 15.76 -20.92 6.37
C ARG A 2 17.05 -20.41 5.72
N PHE A 3 16.96 -19.29 5.00
CA PHE A 3 18.10 -18.61 4.38
C PHE A 3 18.97 -17.78 5.37
N SER A 4 18.42 -17.42 6.54
CA SER A 4 19.13 -16.55 7.49
C SER A 4 19.99 -17.38 8.43
N LYS A 5 21.24 -16.94 8.64
CA LYS A 5 22.15 -17.53 9.64
C LYS A 5 21.76 -17.13 11.09
N ASN A 6 20.90 -16.12 11.25
CA ASN A 6 20.53 -15.53 12.55
C ASN A 6 19.01 -15.55 12.77
N ILE A 7 18.37 -16.73 12.65
CA ILE A 7 16.90 -16.84 12.68
C ILE A 7 16.31 -16.35 14.02
N ALA A 8 16.85 -16.83 15.15
CA ALA A 8 16.32 -16.49 16.47
C ALA A 8 16.52 -14.99 16.80
N PRO A 9 17.74 -14.42 16.71
CA PRO A 9 17.94 -12.98 16.87
C PRO A 9 17.13 -12.13 15.88
N GLY A 10 17.00 -12.57 14.63
CA GLY A 10 16.23 -11.84 13.62
C GLY A 10 14.74 -11.77 13.94
N LYS A 11 14.15 -12.86 14.46
CA LYS A 11 12.77 -12.85 14.95
C LYS A 11 12.62 -11.94 16.17
N GLU A 12 13.58 -11.98 17.08
CA GLU A 12 13.52 -11.16 18.29
C GLU A 12 13.65 -9.67 17.98
N PHE A 13 14.49 -9.31 17.01
CA PHE A 13 14.59 -7.94 16.54
C PHE A 13 13.26 -7.42 15.96
N ILE A 14 12.55 -8.22 15.19
CA ILE A 14 11.22 -7.83 14.68
C ILE A 14 10.22 -7.63 15.83
N ARG A 15 10.23 -8.51 16.84
CA ARG A 15 9.37 -8.35 18.02
C ARG A 15 9.72 -7.09 18.81
N TYR A 16 11.00 -6.80 18.98
CA TYR A 16 11.45 -5.59 19.63
C TYR A 16 10.94 -4.33 18.91
N LEU A 17 11.03 -4.29 17.59
CA LEU A 17 10.61 -3.13 16.79
C LEU A 17 9.09 -2.95 16.71
N LEU A 18 8.33 -4.05 16.52
CA LEU A 18 6.90 -3.98 16.18
C LEU A 18 5.97 -4.54 17.27
N GLY A 19 6.51 -5.34 18.19
CA GLY A 19 5.72 -6.09 19.18
C GLY A 19 5.41 -5.34 20.46
N ASN A 20 6.02 -4.18 20.67
CA ASN A 20 5.76 -3.31 21.81
C ASN A 20 5.23 -1.96 21.32
N ARG A 21 4.21 -1.44 22.04
CA ARG A 21 3.52 -0.20 21.66
C ARG A 21 4.42 1.03 21.74
N GLU A 22 5.18 1.19 22.83
CA GLU A 22 6.07 2.34 23.00
C GLU A 22 7.12 2.39 21.88
N ARG A 23 7.75 1.25 21.55
CA ARG A 23 8.75 1.16 20.47
C ARG A 23 8.15 1.42 19.09
N TYR A 24 6.96 0.89 18.85
CA TYR A 24 6.29 1.11 17.57
C TYR A 24 5.86 2.58 17.42
N ASP A 25 5.41 3.23 18.49
CA ASP A 25 5.08 4.66 18.49
C ASP A 25 6.34 5.51 18.25
N GLU A 26 7.47 5.21 18.89
CA GLU A 26 8.78 5.85 18.60
C GLU A 26 9.15 5.71 17.11
N TYR A 27 9.01 4.52 16.55
CA TYR A 27 9.27 4.25 15.14
C TYR A 27 8.36 5.09 14.22
N ILE A 28 7.05 5.13 14.48
CA ILE A 28 6.12 5.95 13.70
C ILE A 28 6.49 7.44 13.79
N MET A 29 6.78 7.94 14.99
CA MET A 29 7.17 9.35 15.19
C MET A 29 8.44 9.71 14.41
N SER A 30 9.41 8.80 14.34
CA SER A 30 10.68 9.03 13.63
C SER A 30 10.52 9.22 12.11
N ALA A 31 9.41 8.75 11.54
CA ALA A 31 9.11 8.86 10.11
C ALA A 31 8.33 10.13 9.75
N ASP A 32 7.97 10.98 10.72
CA ASP A 32 7.23 12.24 10.53
C ASP A 32 6.02 12.10 9.59
N ALA A 33 5.14 11.15 9.90
CA ALA A 33 3.94 10.82 9.12
C ALA A 33 4.16 10.44 7.64
N PHE A 34 5.40 10.16 7.21
CA PHE A 34 5.66 9.63 5.86
C PHE A 34 5.01 8.26 5.65
N ASN A 35 5.06 7.41 6.68
CA ASN A 35 4.33 6.14 6.71
C ASN A 35 3.19 6.24 7.74
N LEU A 36 1.96 5.98 7.31
CA LEU A 36 0.82 5.89 8.22
C LEU A 36 0.85 4.56 8.99
N PRO A 37 0.38 4.54 10.25
CA PRO A 37 0.23 3.30 11.00
C PRO A 37 -0.74 2.34 10.29
N VAL A 38 -0.38 1.05 10.22
CA VAL A 38 -1.20 0.03 9.56
C VAL A 38 -2.39 -0.46 10.41
N TYR A 39 -2.33 -0.28 11.73
CA TYR A 39 -3.38 -0.78 12.63
C TYR A 39 -4.52 0.22 12.78
N GLU A 40 -5.76 -0.27 12.80
CA GLU A 40 -6.97 0.56 12.89
C GLU A 40 -7.00 1.43 14.15
N ASN A 41 -6.57 0.89 15.29
CA ASN A 41 -6.49 1.60 16.56
C ASN A 41 -5.37 2.68 16.61
N LEU A 42 -4.61 2.84 15.53
CA LEU A 42 -3.55 3.82 15.38
C LEU A 42 -3.86 4.91 14.34
N GLN A 43 -5.04 4.92 13.73
CA GLN A 43 -5.39 5.93 12.73
C GLN A 43 -5.49 7.36 13.30
N ASN A 44 -5.48 7.53 14.64
CA ASN A 44 -5.41 8.84 15.32
C ASN A 44 -4.07 9.02 16.08
N HIS A 45 -2.99 8.40 15.59
CA HIS A 45 -1.68 8.46 16.23
C HIS A 45 -1.17 9.91 16.39
N PRO A 46 -0.46 10.25 17.50
CA PRO A 46 0.00 11.62 17.78
C PRO A 46 0.83 12.27 16.67
N VAL A 47 1.53 11.48 15.84
CA VAL A 47 2.30 11.96 14.68
C VAL A 47 1.47 12.83 13.74
N LEU A 48 0.16 12.58 13.63
CA LEU A 48 -0.72 13.35 12.75
C LEU A 48 -1.09 14.74 13.31
N LYS A 49 -0.63 15.06 14.51
CA LYS A 49 -0.87 16.33 15.22
C LYS A 49 0.41 17.15 15.41
N THR A 50 1.56 16.65 14.94
CA THR A 50 2.85 17.35 15.07
C THR A 50 2.97 18.53 14.10
N ASP A 51 2.24 18.49 12.98
CA ASP A 51 2.24 19.53 11.95
C ASP A 51 0.80 19.73 11.41
N PRO A 52 0.30 20.97 11.29
CA PRO A 52 -1.02 21.26 10.71
C PRO A 52 -1.25 20.65 9.32
N LYS A 53 -0.20 20.43 8.52
CA LYS A 53 -0.34 19.83 7.18
C LYS A 53 -0.88 18.38 7.23
N TYR A 54 -0.72 17.68 8.35
CA TYR A 54 -1.21 16.32 8.54
C TYR A 54 -2.70 16.26 8.91
N ALA A 55 -3.36 17.39 9.14
CA ALA A 55 -4.77 17.43 9.52
C ALA A 55 -5.68 16.71 8.50
N ALA A 56 -5.35 16.80 7.20
CA ALA A 56 -6.12 16.12 6.15
C ALA A 56 -6.01 14.58 6.21
N LEU A 57 -4.95 14.04 6.82
CA LEU A 57 -4.76 12.59 6.98
C LEU A 57 -5.59 12.03 8.13
N LEU A 58 -6.04 12.85 9.08
CA LEU A 58 -6.92 12.45 10.19
C LEU A 58 -8.37 12.22 9.75
N ASP A 59 -8.77 12.78 8.62
CA ASP A 59 -10.14 12.72 8.09
C ASP A 59 -10.42 11.40 7.32
N THR A 60 -9.43 10.52 7.20
CA THR A 60 -9.59 9.22 6.50
C THR A 60 -10.24 8.16 7.38
N LYS A 61 -10.95 8.55 8.44
CA LYS A 61 -11.64 7.60 9.35
C LYS A 61 -12.63 6.76 8.55
N GLY A 62 -12.48 5.43 8.62
CA GLY A 62 -13.33 4.49 7.88
C GLY A 62 -12.86 4.16 6.46
N VAL A 63 -11.80 4.81 5.96
CA VAL A 63 -11.12 4.37 4.74
C VAL A 63 -10.21 3.20 5.11
N GLN A 64 -10.62 1.98 4.77
CA GLN A 64 -9.73 0.82 4.86
C GLN A 64 -8.71 0.90 3.72
N TYR A 65 -7.45 1.16 4.06
CA TYR A 65 -6.38 1.11 3.07
C TYR A 65 -6.14 -0.35 2.69
N HIS A 66 -6.29 -0.66 1.41
CA HIS A 66 -6.03 -1.98 0.88
C HIS A 66 -4.84 -1.96 -0.06
N CYS A 67 -4.04 -3.03 -0.02
CA CYS A 67 -2.99 -3.25 -0.99
C CYS A 67 -3.58 -3.44 -2.40
N TYR A 68 -2.77 -3.14 -3.42
CA TYR A 68 -3.13 -3.41 -4.81
C TYR A 68 -3.53 -4.89 -4.99
N GLY A 69 -4.65 -5.12 -5.68
CA GLY A 69 -5.19 -6.45 -5.93
C GLY A 69 -6.12 -7.00 -4.85
N TRP A 70 -6.34 -6.31 -3.73
CA TRP A 70 -7.37 -6.72 -2.75
C TRP A 70 -8.74 -6.91 -3.43
N PRO A 71 -9.54 -7.92 -3.05
CA PRO A 71 -9.33 -8.89 -1.96
C PRO A 71 -8.53 -10.14 -2.35
N ALA A 72 -7.96 -10.20 -3.56
CA ALA A 72 -7.17 -11.36 -3.97
C ALA A 72 -5.82 -11.42 -3.20
N PRO A 73 -5.22 -12.63 -3.05
CA PRO A 73 -3.88 -12.76 -2.53
C PRO A 73 -2.84 -11.97 -3.37
N PRO A 74 -1.77 -11.46 -2.74
CA PRO A 74 -0.70 -10.80 -3.47
C PRO A 74 -0.04 -11.79 -4.44
N SER A 75 0.28 -11.31 -5.65
CA SER A 75 1.05 -12.06 -6.65
C SER A 75 1.97 -11.14 -7.44
N ASP A 76 3.01 -11.72 -8.03
CA ASP A 76 3.88 -11.06 -9.01
C ASP A 76 3.09 -10.51 -10.20
N LYS A 77 2.05 -11.22 -10.65
CA LYS A 77 1.13 -10.78 -11.72
C LYS A 77 0.36 -9.51 -11.34
N VAL A 78 -0.17 -9.42 -10.11
CA VAL A 78 -0.82 -8.20 -9.61
C VAL A 78 0.17 -7.04 -9.57
N GLN A 79 1.40 -7.28 -9.09
CA GLN A 79 2.45 -6.25 -9.09
C GLN A 79 2.80 -5.80 -10.51
N LEU A 80 2.85 -6.73 -11.47
CA LEU A 80 3.12 -6.43 -12.88
C LEU A 80 2.02 -5.56 -13.49
N ILE A 81 0.74 -5.83 -13.22
CA ILE A 81 -0.37 -4.98 -13.66
C ILE A 81 -0.17 -3.52 -13.21
N THR A 82 0.20 -3.31 -11.95
CA THR A 82 0.50 -1.98 -11.40
C THR A 82 1.71 -1.35 -12.08
N ASN A 83 2.81 -2.09 -12.19
CA ASN A 83 4.09 -1.59 -12.73
C ASN A 83 4.05 -1.34 -14.25
N SER A 84 3.13 -1.97 -14.97
CA SER A 84 2.90 -1.73 -16.40
C SER A 84 2.01 -0.51 -16.67
N PHE A 85 1.59 0.21 -15.63
CA PHE A 85 0.77 1.42 -15.75
C PHE A 85 -0.53 1.20 -16.55
N ILE A 86 -1.09 -0.01 -16.52
CA ILE A 86 -2.27 -0.35 -17.35
C ILE A 86 -3.45 0.58 -17.01
N MET A 87 -3.73 0.80 -15.72
CA MET A 87 -4.81 1.70 -15.29
C MET A 87 -4.53 3.18 -15.63
N PRO A 88 -3.35 3.76 -15.34
CA PRO A 88 -3.01 5.10 -15.81
C PRO A 88 -3.15 5.27 -17.33
N ASN A 89 -2.67 4.29 -18.11
CA ASN A 89 -2.75 4.31 -19.57
C ASN A 89 -4.19 4.21 -20.08
N MET A 90 -5.05 3.46 -19.39
CA MET A 90 -6.48 3.40 -19.68
C MET A 90 -7.12 4.78 -19.53
N ILE A 91 -6.85 5.46 -18.43
CA ILE A 91 -7.36 6.82 -18.16
C ILE A 91 -6.82 7.78 -19.22
N ALA A 92 -5.51 7.73 -19.51
CA ALA A 92 -4.89 8.55 -20.54
C ALA A 92 -5.60 8.38 -21.89
N LYS A 93 -5.84 7.14 -22.34
CA LYS A 93 -6.59 6.85 -23.56
C LYS A 93 -7.98 7.48 -23.56
N ALA A 94 -8.71 7.35 -22.47
CA ALA A 94 -10.06 7.90 -22.35
C ALA A 94 -10.08 9.43 -22.45
N VAL A 95 -9.13 10.11 -21.78
CA VAL A 95 -9.08 11.58 -21.78
C VAL A 95 -8.44 12.18 -23.04
N THR A 96 -7.77 11.36 -23.87
CA THR A 96 -7.17 11.79 -25.15
C THR A 96 -7.93 11.29 -26.38
N GLY A 97 -9.20 10.91 -26.24
CA GLY A 97 -10.11 10.68 -27.38
C GLY A 97 -10.41 9.23 -27.74
N THR A 98 -9.93 8.24 -26.98
CA THR A 98 -10.48 6.87 -27.07
C THR A 98 -11.81 6.82 -26.33
N SER A 99 -12.81 6.12 -26.87
CA SER A 99 -14.08 5.95 -26.14
C SER A 99 -13.82 5.26 -24.79
N THR A 100 -14.58 5.61 -23.74
CA THR A 100 -14.43 4.99 -22.42
C THR A 100 -14.57 3.47 -22.49
N LYS A 101 -15.47 2.98 -23.34
CA LYS A 101 -15.69 1.55 -23.57
C LYS A 101 -14.45 0.87 -24.15
N ASP A 102 -13.82 1.46 -25.15
CA ASP A 102 -12.66 0.87 -25.81
C ASP A 102 -11.41 0.97 -24.92
N ALA A 103 -11.26 2.05 -24.16
CA ALA A 103 -10.19 2.20 -23.18
C ALA A 103 -10.30 1.11 -22.09
N LEU A 104 -11.49 0.90 -21.53
CA LEU A 104 -11.75 -0.18 -20.56
C LEU A 104 -11.48 -1.56 -21.16
N THR A 105 -11.98 -1.82 -22.37
CA THR A 105 -11.78 -3.09 -23.08
C THR A 105 -10.30 -3.37 -23.30
N TRP A 106 -9.53 -2.35 -23.70
CA TRP A 106 -8.08 -2.46 -23.84
C TRP A 106 -7.42 -2.83 -22.51
N ALA A 107 -7.74 -2.11 -21.44
CA ALA A 107 -7.12 -2.33 -20.13
C ALA A 107 -7.43 -3.73 -19.57
N GLU A 108 -8.68 -4.18 -19.69
CA GLU A 108 -9.10 -5.51 -19.28
C GLU A 108 -8.33 -6.61 -20.03
N ASN A 109 -8.15 -6.44 -21.34
CA ASN A 109 -7.39 -7.38 -22.16
C ASN A 109 -5.90 -7.42 -21.77
N GLU A 110 -5.28 -6.28 -21.50
CA GLU A 110 -3.88 -6.24 -21.03
C GLU A 110 -3.73 -6.91 -19.66
N MET A 111 -4.66 -6.65 -18.71
CA MET A 111 -4.65 -7.33 -17.41
C MET A 111 -4.84 -8.84 -17.55
N LYS A 112 -5.75 -9.29 -18.43
CA LYS A 112 -5.95 -10.73 -18.70
C LYS A 112 -4.71 -11.42 -19.24
N LYS A 113 -3.95 -10.76 -20.13
CA LYS A 113 -2.66 -11.29 -20.63
C LYS A 113 -1.67 -11.50 -19.49
N VAL A 114 -1.49 -10.48 -18.64
CA VAL A 114 -0.63 -10.60 -17.45
C VAL A 114 -1.09 -11.74 -16.54
N MET A 115 -2.40 -11.87 -16.33
CA MET A 115 -2.96 -12.94 -15.50
C MET A 115 -2.76 -14.33 -16.11
N ALA A 116 -2.79 -14.47 -17.43
CA ALA A 116 -2.56 -15.74 -18.13
C ALA A 116 -1.11 -16.23 -17.99
N GLY A 117 -0.13 -15.31 -17.96
CA GLY A 117 1.31 -15.62 -17.95
C GLY A 117 1.87 -15.54 -19.35
#